data_AF-W1YKI6-F1
#
_entry.id   AF-W1YKI6-F1
#
_cell.length_a   1.000
_cell.length_b   1.000
_cell.length_c   1.000
_cell.angle_alpha   90.00
_cell.angle_beta   90.00
_cell.angle_gamma   90.00
#
_symmetry.space_group_name_H-M   'P 1'
#
loop_
_entity.id
_entity.type
_entity.pdbx_description
1 polymer ?
#
loop_
_entity_poly.entity_id
_entity_poly.type
_entity_poly.pdbx_seq_one_letter_code
_entity_poly.pdbx_strand_id
1 'polypeptide(L)' 'RLPIVIPARITEALVERFARSTLQILLVNHINHANEVDETFRQAMAKLRRVGVTLLNQSVLLRGVNDNAQTLA' A
#
# COMPACT_ATOMS: atom_id res chain seq x y z
N ARG A 1 5.76 -4.59 -2.40
CA ARG A 1 5.33 -6.01 -2.31
C ARG A 1 5.19 -6.51 -0.87
N LEU A 2 6.16 -6.24 0.02
CA LEU A 2 6.09 -6.68 1.44
C LEU A 2 4.77 -6.34 2.18
N PRO A 3 4.21 -5.11 2.08
CA PRO A 3 2.95 -4.80 2.75
C PRO A 3 1.76 -5.62 2.27
N ILE A 4 1.78 -6.11 1.03
CA ILE A 4 0.72 -6.96 0.44
C ILE A 4 0.82 -8.37 1.00
N VAL A 5 2.02 -8.93 1.04
CA VAL A 5 2.25 -10.32 1.48
C VAL A 5 2.18 -10.44 3.00
N ILE A 6 2.57 -9.39 3.73
CA ILE A 6 2.57 -9.37 5.20
C ILE A 6 2.05 -8.02 5.72
N PRO A 7 0.73 -7.77 5.64
CA PRO A 7 0.12 -6.54 6.16
C PRO A 7 0.43 -6.28 7.64
N ALA A 8 0.62 -7.34 8.42
CA ALA A 8 0.99 -7.29 9.84
C ALA A 8 2.31 -6.54 10.13
N ARG A 9 3.15 -6.27 9.13
CA ARG A 9 4.34 -5.42 9.28
C ARG A 9 4.00 -3.95 9.52
N ILE A 10 2.77 -3.54 9.24
CA ILE A 10 2.24 -2.25 9.66
C ILE A 10 1.76 -2.36 11.11
N THR A 11 2.74 -2.36 12.01
CA THR A 11 2.50 -2.45 13.45
C THR A 11 2.08 -1.09 14.01
N GLU A 12 1.42 -1.09 15.17
CA GLU A 12 1.07 0.15 15.87
C GLU A 12 2.32 0.99 16.19
N ALA A 13 3.41 0.34 16.63
CA ALA A 13 4.68 1.04 16.90
C ALA A 13 5.25 1.76 15.67
N LEU A 14 5.09 1.19 14.48
CA LEU A 14 5.50 1.84 13.22
C LEU A 14 4.62 3.05 12.93
N VAL A 15 3.30 2.87 13.04
CA VAL A 15 2.30 3.92 12.80
C VAL A 15 2.55 5.11 13.75
N GLU A 16 2.77 4.86 15.03
CA GLU A 16 3.11 5.89 16.01
C GLU A 16 4.42 6.61 15.69
N ARG A 17 5.45 5.87 15.24
CA ARG A 17 6.73 6.47 14.86
C ARG A 17 6.56 7.42 13.67
N PHE A 18 5.71 7.05 12.72
CA PHE A 18 5.39 7.90 11.57
C PHE A 18 4.57 9.12 11.98
N ALA A 19 3.59 8.95 12.88
CA ALA A 19 2.78 10.05 13.40
C ALA A 19 3.62 11.14 14.10
N ARG A 20 4.75 10.75 14.73
CA ARG A 20 5.67 11.67 15.41
C ARG A 20 6.76 12.24 14.50
N SER A 21 6.85 11.79 13.25
CA SER A 21 7.86 12.27 12.32
C SER A 21 7.47 13.62 11.75
N THR A 22 8.44 14.54 11.66
CA THR A 22 8.28 15.82 10.94
C THR A 22 8.56 15.68 9.44
N LEU A 23 9.00 14.51 8.99
CA LEU A 23 9.31 14.25 7.59
C LEU A 23 8.03 13.91 6.82
N GLN A 24 7.97 14.29 5.55
CA GLN A 24 6.97 13.77 4.64
C GLN A 24 7.32 12.31 4.29
N ILE A 25 6.47 11.38 4.70
CA ILE A 25 6.67 9.95 4.45
C ILE A 25 5.84 9.53 3.24
N LEU A 26 6.52 8.97 2.24
CA LEU A 26 5.90 8.38 1.06
C LEU A 26 6.15 6.86 1.08
N LEU A 27 5.08 6.07 0.95
CA LEU A 27 5.17 4.62 0.81
C LEU A 27 4.65 4.22 -0.57
N VAL A 28 5.54 3.70 -1.41
CA VAL A 28 5.21 3.17 -2.74
C VAL A 28 4.95 1.67 -2.62
N ASN A 29 3.70 1.28 -2.82
CA ASN A 29 3.30 -0.12 -2.94
C ASN A 29 3.60 -0.64 -4.35
N HIS A 30 3.64 -1.95 -4.50
CA HIS A 30 3.80 -2.59 -5.80
C HIS A 30 2.73 -3.66 -5.92
N ILE A 31 1.59 -3.26 -6.49
CA ILE A 31 0.37 -4.06 -6.68
C ILE A 31 0.18 -4.11 -8.19
N ASN A 32 -0.02 -5.29 -8.77
CA ASN A 32 -0.26 -5.41 -10.21
C ASN A 32 -1.74 -5.67 -10.51
N HIS A 33 -2.49 -6.28 -9.58
CA HIS A 33 -3.90 -6.59 -9.76
C HIS A 33 -4.74 -6.32 -8.50
N ALA A 34 -6.00 -5.94 -8.65
CA ALA A 34 -6.92 -5.66 -7.53
C ALA A 34 -7.10 -6.86 -6.57
N ASN A 35 -7.00 -8.08 -7.09
CA ASN A 35 -7.06 -9.31 -6.29
C ASN A 35 -5.93 -9.43 -5.25
N GLU A 36 -4.83 -8.70 -5.40
CA GLU A 36 -3.77 -8.64 -4.38
C GLU A 36 -4.16 -7.75 -3.18
N VAL A 37 -5.27 -7.00 -3.27
CA VAL A 37 -5.72 -6.05 -2.24
C VAL A 37 -6.84 -6.67 -1.41
N ASP A 38 -6.45 -7.40 -0.37
CA ASP A 38 -7.38 -7.93 0.61
C ASP A 38 -7.77 -6.91 1.70
N GLU A 39 -8.69 -7.29 2.57
CA GLU A 39 -9.21 -6.41 3.62
C GLU A 39 -8.15 -6.05 4.67
N THR A 40 -7.25 -6.98 5.01
CA THR A 40 -6.19 -6.75 6.00
C THR A 40 -5.17 -5.73 5.50
N PHE A 41 -4.85 -5.79 4.21
CA PHE A 41 -4.04 -4.79 3.53
C PHE A 41 -4.70 -3.41 3.57
N ARG A 42 -6.00 -3.32 3.24
CA ARG A 42 -6.74 -2.05 3.28
C ARG A 42 -6.70 -1.42 4.67
N GLN A 43 -6.92 -2.21 5.71
CA GLN A 43 -6.87 -1.73 7.09
C GLN A 43 -5.47 -1.23 7.48
N ALA A 44 -4.42 -1.96 7.10
CA ALA A 44 -3.03 -1.55 7.33
C ALA A 44 -2.72 -0.21 6.62
N MET A 45 -3.10 -0.08 5.35
CA MET A 45 -2.92 1.16 4.58
C MET A 45 -3.73 2.32 5.17
N ALA A 46 -4.96 2.07 5.65
CA ALA A 46 -5.78 3.10 6.29
C ALA A 46 -5.10 3.66 7.57
N LYS A 47 -4.42 2.83 8.36
CA LYS A 47 -3.65 3.29 9.54
C LYS A 47 -2.53 4.25 9.14
N LEU A 48 -1.76 3.91 8.10
CA LEU A 48 -0.68 4.76 7.59
C LEU A 48 -1.21 6.09 7.03
N ARG A 49 -2.30 6.04 6.27
CA ARG A 49 -2.92 7.24 5.70
C ARG A 49 -3.40 8.21 6.78
N ARG A 50 -3.95 7.70 7.90
CA ARG A 50 -4.40 8.51 9.03
C ARG A 50 -3.29 9.30 9.71
N VAL A 51 -2.06 8.79 9.68
CA VAL A 51 -0.89 9.46 10.28
C VAL A 51 -0.10 10.30 9.25
N GLY A 52 -0.70 10.60 8.09
CA GLY A 52 -0.13 11.51 7.10
C GLY A 52 0.82 10.86 6.09
N VAL A 53 0.93 9.52 6.06
CA VAL A 53 1.74 8.84 5.02
C VAL A 53 1.03 8.95 3.68
N THR A 54 1.77 9.42 2.67
CA THR A 54 1.30 9.39 1.28
C THR A 54 1.49 7.99 0.72
N LEU A 55 0.41 7.36 0.29
CA LEU A 55 0.43 6.01 -0.27
C LEU A 55 0.36 6.10 -1.79
N LEU A 56 1.36 5.52 -2.45
CA LEU A 56 1.43 5.43 -3.91
C LEU A 56 1.43 3.96 -4.32
N ASN A 57 1.21 3.73 -5.62
CA ASN A 57 1.34 2.42 -6.21
C ASN A 57 2.18 2.48 -7.49
N GLN A 58 3.05 1.50 -7.65
CA GLN A 58 3.80 1.26 -8.87
C GLN A 58 3.46 -0.16 -9.37
N SER A 59 2.68 -0.25 -10.43
CA SER A 59 2.42 -1.49 -11.15
C SER A 59 3.36 -1.64 -12.35
N VAL A 60 3.50 -2.86 -12.85
CA VAL A 60 4.11 -3.14 -14.16
C VAL A 60 3.04 -3.71 -15.09
N LEU A 61 3.13 -3.42 -16.39
CA LEU A 61 2.23 -4.03 -17.39
C LEU A 61 2.61 -5.49 -17.61
N LEU A 62 1.66 -6.37 -17.36
CA LEU A 62 1.77 -7.81 -17.46
C LEU A 62 0.65 -8.33 -18.37
N ARG A 63 1.05 -9.00 -19.45
CA ARG A 63 0.14 -9.61 -20.43
C ARG A 63 -0.81 -10.60 -19.74
N GLY A 64 -2.11 -10.44 -19.95
CA GLY A 64 -3.16 -11.27 -19.37
C GLY A 64 -3.41 -11.07 -17.87
N VAL A 65 -2.79 -10.05 -17.25
CA VAL A 65 -3.00 -9.73 -15.82
C VAL A 65 -3.61 -8.34 -15.70
N ASN A 66 -2.93 -7.31 -16.18
CA ASN A 66 -3.36 -5.91 -16.07
C ASN A 66 -3.09 -5.13 -17.36
N ASP A 67 -3.04 -5.83 -18.49
CA ASP A 67 -2.85 -5.27 -19.83
C ASP A 67 -4.12 -4.66 -20.43
N ASN A 68 -5.12 -4.38 -19.59
CA ASN A 68 -6.35 -3.71 -19.99
C ASN A 68 -6.64 -2.53 -19.06
N ALA A 69 -7.25 -1.48 -19.62
CA ALA A 69 -7.51 -0.24 -18.89
C ALA A 69 -8.47 -0.43 -17.70
N GLN A 70 -9.41 -1.37 -17.80
CA GLN A 70 -10.39 -1.62 -16.74
C GLN A 70 -9.74 -2.20 -15.48
N THR A 71 -8.69 -3.00 -15.62
CA THR A 71 -7.95 -3.56 -14.48
C THR A 71 -6.98 -2.56 -13.85
N LEU A 72 -6.52 -1.56 -14.59
CA LEU A 72 -5.58 -0.54 -14.11
C LEU A 72 -6.25 0.71 -13.50
N ALA A 73 -7.49 0.98 -13.87
CA ALA A 73 -8.26 2.13 -13.40
C ALA A 73 -8.78 1.93 -11.96
#